data_AF-A0A959SZ77-F1
#
_entry.id   AF-A0A959SZ77-F1
#
_cell.length_a   1.000
_cell.length_b   1.000
_cell.length_c   1.000
_cell.angle_alpha   90.00
_cell.angle_beta   90.00
_cell.angle_gamma   90.00
#
_symmetry.space_group_name_H-M   'P 1'
#
loop_
_entity.id
_entity.type
_entity.pdbx_description
1 polymer ?
#
loop_
_entity_poly.entity_id
_entity_poly.type
_entity_poly.pdbx_seq_one_letter_code
_entity_poly.pdbx_strand_id
1 'polypeptide(L)'
;MIKLITKKLLYGLLVLAGVIVLVFFLFQGFGDPSRIVMGQTGDSTTQANIRQELYLIDKKGEPIPKFKQLLFYINDVSPICFHSREDIQKKDLKGIFIGGNKKFGLKIPYLRRSYQSKRDVWNILMQALPGTMMLAV
;
A
#
# COMPACT_ATOMS: atom_id res chain seq x y z
N MET A 1 7.89 24.58 -23.18
CA MET A 1 8.37 23.28 -22.65
C MET A 1 7.79 22.95 -21.28
N ILE A 2 7.82 23.87 -20.30
CA ILE A 2 7.24 23.66 -18.94
C ILE A 2 5.77 23.21 -18.99
N LYS A 3 4.89 23.90 -19.74
CA LYS A 3 3.48 23.52 -19.90
C LYS A 3 3.28 22.09 -20.42
N LEU A 4 4.16 21.63 -21.32
CA LEU A 4 4.10 20.29 -21.90
C LEU A 4 4.57 19.23 -20.89
N ILE A 5 5.63 19.51 -20.14
CA ILE A 5 6.13 18.64 -19.06
C ILE A 5 5.08 18.51 -17.96
N THR A 6 4.51 19.62 -17.48
CA THR A 6 3.45 19.62 -16.47
C THR A 6 2.22 18.84 -16.95
N LYS A 7 1.80 19.02 -18.20
CA LYS A 7 0.65 18.28 -18.76
C LYS A 7 0.91 16.77 -18.82
N LYS A 8 2.10 16.36 -19.28
CA LYS A 8 2.47 14.93 -19.33
C LYS A 8 2.61 14.32 -17.93
N LEU A 9 3.20 15.05 -16.99
CA LEU A 9 3.35 14.60 -15.61
C LEU A 9 1.98 14.45 -14.92
N LEU A 10 1.09 15.42 -15.07
CA LEU A 10 -0.27 15.35 -14.51
C LEU A 10 -1.07 14.20 -15.13
N TYR A 11 -0.97 14.00 -16.45
CA TYR A 11 -1.59 12.86 -17.11
C TYR A 11 -1.09 11.53 -16.53
N GLY A 12 0.24 11.37 -16.39
CA GLY A 12 0.81 10.17 -15.78
C GLY A 12 0.34 9.94 -14.34
N LEU A 13 0.26 11.00 -13.53
CA LEU A 13 -0.28 10.92 -12.16
C LEU A 13 -1.76 10.51 -12.15
N LEU A 14 -2.58 11.03 -13.06
CA LEU A 14 -4.00 10.66 -13.19
C LEU A 14 -4.16 9.19 -13.59
N VAL A 15 -3.34 8.71 -14.54
CA VAL A 15 -3.33 7.28 -14.93
C VAL A 15 -2.93 6.42 -13.74
N LEU A 16 -1.87 6.77 -13.02
CA LEU A 16 -1.43 6.04 -11.83
C LEU A 16 -2.52 6.00 -10.75
N ALA A 17 -3.17 7.13 -10.48
CA ALA A 17 -4.30 7.21 -9.55
C ALA A 17 -5.44 6.28 -9.98
N GLY A 18 -5.78 6.27 -11.27
CA GLY A 18 -6.78 5.35 -11.84
C GLY A 18 -6.43 3.88 -11.61
N VAL A 19 -5.17 3.48 -11.85
CA VAL A 19 -4.70 2.11 -11.60
C VAL A 19 -4.78 1.74 -10.13
N ILE A 20 -4.37 2.63 -9.22
CA ILE A 20 -4.43 2.41 -7.77
C ILE A 20 -5.88 2.16 -7.33
N VAL A 21 -6.81 3.00 -7.78
CA VAL A 21 -8.24 2.87 -7.46
C VAL A 21 -8.82 1.57 -8.05
N LEU A 22 -8.50 1.27 -9.31
CA LEU A 22 -8.96 0.05 -9.98
C LEU A 22 -8.51 -1.21 -9.22
N VAL A 23 -7.22 -1.29 -8.88
CA VAL A 23 -6.66 -2.43 -8.12
C VAL A 23 -7.36 -2.55 -6.77
N PHE A 24 -7.58 -1.44 -6.06
CA PHE A 24 -8.30 -1.48 -4.79
C PHE A 24 -9.71 -2.08 -4.95
N PHE A 25 -10.48 -1.66 -5.95
CA PHE A 25 -11.82 -2.20 -6.21
C PHE A 25 -11.79 -3.67 -6.62
N LEU A 26 -10.82 -4.09 -7.43
CA LEU A 26 -10.65 -5.51 -7.78
C LEU A 26 -10.49 -6.35 -6.51
N PHE A 27 -9.56 -5.99 -5.63
CA PHE A 27 -9.35 -6.73 -4.38
C PHE A 27 -10.60 -6.76 -3.49
N GLN A 28 -11.37 -5.67 -3.42
CA GLN A 28 -12.60 -5.60 -2.64
C GLN A 28 -13.77 -6.38 -3.28
N GLY A 29 -13.74 -6.59 -4.60
CA GLY A 29 -14.77 -7.31 -5.34
C GLY A 29 -14.66 -8.85 -5.27
N PHE A 30 -13.45 -9.39 -5.06
CA PHE A 30 -13.20 -10.84 -5.05
C PHE A 30 -13.48 -11.55 -3.70
N GLY A 31 -14.45 -11.07 -2.92
CA GLY A 31 -14.78 -11.64 -1.61
C GLY A 31 -13.94 -11.05 -0.48
N ASP A 32 -13.39 -11.87 0.42
CA ASP A 32 -12.59 -11.42 1.55
C ASP A 32 -11.11 -11.25 1.15
N PRO A 33 -10.59 -10.01 1.05
CA PRO A 33 -9.21 -9.76 0.59
C PRO A 33 -8.17 -10.44 1.47
N SER A 34 -8.48 -10.68 2.75
CA SER A 34 -7.54 -11.35 3.66
C SER A 34 -7.26 -12.79 3.24
N ARG A 35 -8.24 -13.51 2.68
CA ARG A 35 -8.07 -14.90 2.23
C ARG A 35 -7.20 -14.99 0.98
N ILE A 36 -7.32 -14.02 0.08
CA ILE A 36 -6.49 -13.92 -1.12
C ILE A 36 -5.02 -13.74 -0.74
N VAL A 37 -4.74 -12.88 0.23
CA VAL A 37 -3.38 -12.58 0.69
C VAL A 37 -2.80 -13.72 1.53
N MET A 38 -3.63 -14.34 2.39
CA MET A 38 -3.22 -15.42 3.29
C MET A 38 -2.86 -16.71 2.54
N GLY A 39 -3.54 -17.01 1.44
CA GLY A 39 -3.43 -18.30 0.78
C GLY A 39 -4.10 -19.43 1.56
N GLN A 40 -3.66 -20.67 1.34
CA GLN A 40 -4.34 -21.87 1.84
C GLN A 40 -3.93 -22.31 3.26
N THR A 41 -2.87 -21.72 3.83
CA THR A 41 -2.17 -22.26 5.03
C THR A 41 -2.26 -21.39 6.29
N GLY A 42 -3.09 -20.34 6.30
CA GLY A 42 -3.15 -19.42 7.45
C GLY A 42 -4.20 -19.80 8.49
N ASP A 43 -3.84 -19.63 9.76
CA ASP A 43 -4.71 -19.76 10.93
C ASP A 43 -5.59 -18.50 11.14
N SER A 44 -6.59 -18.61 12.02
CA SER A 44 -7.53 -17.52 12.29
C SER A 44 -6.87 -16.27 12.86
N THR A 45 -5.77 -16.40 13.61
CA THR A 45 -5.05 -15.25 14.17
C THR A 45 -4.27 -14.51 13.08
N THR A 46 -3.62 -15.24 12.16
CA THR A 46 -3.00 -14.64 10.97
C THR A 46 -4.05 -13.94 10.11
N GLN A 47 -5.23 -14.54 9.92
CA GLN A 47 -6.29 -13.89 9.15
C GLN A 47 -6.74 -12.56 9.78
N ALA A 48 -6.88 -12.51 11.11
CA ALA A 48 -7.22 -11.27 11.82
C ALA A 48 -6.14 -10.18 11.66
N ASN A 49 -4.86 -10.57 11.73
CA ASN A 49 -3.74 -9.67 11.50
C ASN A 49 -3.73 -9.12 10.06
N ILE A 50 -3.98 -9.98 9.06
CA ILE A 50 -4.09 -9.56 7.66
C ILE A 50 -5.26 -8.58 7.48
N ARG A 51 -6.42 -8.87 8.09
CA ARG A 51 -7.58 -7.96 8.04
C ARG A 51 -7.26 -6.58 8.60
N GLN A 52 -6.52 -6.51 9.70
CA GLN A 52 -6.07 -5.24 10.27
C GLN A 52 -5.05 -4.54 9.35
N GLU A 53 -4.08 -5.28 8.80
CA GLU A 53 -3.04 -4.70 7.94
C GLU A 53 -3.58 -4.20 6.58
N LEU A 54 -4.63 -4.84 6.07
CA LEU A 54 -5.37 -4.42 4.88
C LEU A 54 -6.43 -3.34 5.16
N TYR A 55 -6.52 -2.86 6.41
CA TYR A 55 -7.53 -1.89 6.88
C TYR A 55 -8.98 -2.34 6.66
N LEU A 56 -9.25 -3.64 6.69
CA LEU A 56 -10.61 -4.16 6.60
C LEU A 56 -11.35 -3.94 7.92
N ILE A 57 -10.63 -4.09 9.03
CA ILE A 57 -11.11 -3.90 10.39
C ILE A 57 -10.18 -2.98 11.16
N ASP A 58 -10.72 -2.33 12.19
CA ASP A 58 -9.94 -1.51 13.12
C ASP A 58 -9.25 -2.36 14.20
N LYS A 59 -8.59 -1.68 15.15
CA LYS A 59 -7.91 -2.34 16.28
C LYS A 59 -8.86 -3.09 17.22
N LYS A 60 -10.16 -2.74 17.21
CA LYS A 60 -11.22 -3.37 18.01
C LYS A 60 -11.89 -4.54 17.28
N GLY A 61 -11.60 -4.71 15.99
CA GLY A 61 -12.20 -5.74 15.14
C GLY A 61 -13.41 -5.26 14.34
N GLU A 62 -13.71 -3.96 14.39
CA GLU A 62 -14.88 -3.39 13.72
C GLU A 62 -14.59 -3.05 12.26
N PRO A 63 -15.53 -3.28 11.31
CA PRO A 63 -15.33 -2.96 9.91
C PRO A 63 -15.06 -1.48 9.67
N ILE A 64 -14.02 -1.17 8.90
CA ILE A 64 -13.70 0.21 8.50
C ILE A 64 -14.52 0.59 7.25
N PRO A 65 -15.11 1.79 7.17
CA PRO A 65 -15.80 2.25 5.96
C PRO A 65 -14.91 2.22 4.71
N LYS A 66 -15.42 1.76 3.57
CA LYS A 66 -14.65 1.55 2.32
C LYS A 66 -13.86 2.78 1.87
N PHE A 67 -14.44 3.97 1.98
CA PHE A 67 -13.75 5.21 1.65
C PHE A 67 -12.49 5.42 2.51
N LYS A 68 -12.57 5.12 3.81
CA LYS A 68 -11.44 5.20 4.73
C LYS A 68 -10.40 4.12 4.45
N GLN A 69 -10.83 2.91 4.06
CA GLN A 69 -9.91 1.86 3.59
C GLN A 69 -9.11 2.32 2.37
N LEU A 70 -9.78 2.94 1.39
CA LEU A 70 -9.15 3.48 0.19
C LEU A 70 -8.14 4.58 0.55
N LEU A 71 -8.49 5.52 1.44
CA LEU A 71 -7.56 6.56 1.89
C LEU A 71 -6.31 5.98 2.55
N PHE A 72 -6.47 4.97 3.42
CA PHE A 72 -5.32 4.30 4.03
C PHE A 72 -4.49 3.51 3.03
N TYR A 73 -5.13 2.85 2.06
CA TYR A 73 -4.46 2.17 0.97
C TYR A 73 -3.63 3.13 0.10
N ILE A 74 -4.21 4.26 -0.29
CA ILE A 74 -3.53 5.33 -1.03
C ILE A 74 -2.36 5.89 -0.21
N ASN A 75 -2.57 6.16 1.08
CA ASN A 75 -1.52 6.66 1.98
C ASN A 75 -0.36 5.66 2.14
N ASP A 76 -0.62 4.36 2.04
CA ASP A 76 0.43 3.33 2.08
C ASP A 76 1.29 3.36 0.81
N VAL A 77 0.67 3.39 -0.38
CA VAL A 77 1.39 3.35 -1.68
C VAL A 77 1.93 4.70 -2.15
N SER A 78 1.39 5.80 -1.61
CA SER A 78 1.81 7.15 -1.97
C SER A 78 3.19 7.50 -1.36
N PRO A 79 4.05 8.21 -2.10
CA PRO A 79 5.27 8.80 -1.55
C PRO A 79 4.98 9.86 -0.48
N ILE A 80 3.88 10.61 -0.63
CA ILE A 80 3.45 11.62 0.32
C ILE A 80 2.54 10.96 1.35
N CYS A 81 2.81 11.15 2.63
CA CYS A 81 2.06 10.47 3.68
C CYS A 81 1.77 11.34 4.92
N PHE A 82 0.71 10.92 5.61
CA PHE A 82 0.35 11.41 6.95
C PHE A 82 0.25 10.22 7.91
N HIS A 83 1.11 10.17 8.91
CA HIS A 83 1.14 9.09 9.89
C HIS A 83 1.42 9.63 11.29
N SER A 84 0.95 8.91 12.32
CA SER A 84 1.39 9.20 13.69
C SER A 84 2.82 8.68 13.91
N ARG A 85 3.48 9.17 14.98
CA ARG A 85 4.81 8.68 15.35
C ARG A 85 4.83 7.17 15.60
N GLU A 86 3.78 6.64 16.21
CA GLU A 86 3.63 5.23 16.53
C GLU A 86 3.47 4.39 15.26
N ASP A 87 2.69 4.86 14.28
CA ASP A 87 2.49 4.17 13.01
C ASP A 87 3.79 4.09 12.20
N ILE A 88 4.61 5.14 12.21
CA ILE A 88 5.92 5.18 11.54
C ILE A 88 6.85 4.12 12.13
N GLN A 89 6.90 4.02 13.46
CA GLN A 89 7.72 3.01 14.14
C GLN A 89 7.20 1.59 13.90
N LYS A 90 5.88 1.38 14.02
CA LYS A 90 5.27 0.04 13.87
C LYS A 90 5.48 -0.54 12.47
N LYS A 91 5.43 0.30 11.44
CA LYS A 91 5.58 -0.12 10.04
C LYS A 91 6.99 0.03 9.48
N ASP A 92 7.95 0.44 10.31
CA ASP A 92 9.33 0.76 9.87
C ASP A 92 9.37 1.65 8.62
N LEU A 93 8.58 2.73 8.61
CA LEU A 93 8.48 3.59 7.43
C LEU A 93 9.78 4.37 7.23
N LYS A 94 10.37 4.24 6.03
CA LYS A 94 11.59 4.95 5.63
C LYS A 94 11.25 6.21 4.86
N GLY A 95 11.77 7.35 5.33
CA GLY A 95 11.45 8.65 4.73
C GLY A 95 11.88 9.84 5.57
N ILE A 96 11.55 11.02 5.08
CA ILE A 96 11.72 12.29 5.78
C ILE A 96 10.35 12.67 6.35
N PHE A 97 10.27 12.78 7.68
CA PHE A 97 9.03 13.08 8.40
C PHE A 97 9.19 14.35 9.23
N ILE A 98 8.27 15.29 9.06
CA ILE A 98 8.21 16.56 9.78
C ILE A 98 6.91 16.67 10.59
N GLY A 99 6.98 17.31 11.76
CA GLY A 99 5.84 17.51 12.66
C GLY A 99 5.96 16.81 14.02
N GLY A 100 4.97 17.08 14.89
CA GLY A 100 4.87 16.53 16.25
C GLY A 100 4.25 15.14 16.29
N ASN A 101 3.09 14.99 16.93
CA ASN A 101 2.40 13.70 17.07
C ASN A 101 1.87 13.13 15.74
N LYS A 102 1.31 14.01 14.88
CA LYS A 102 1.02 13.69 13.48
C LYS A 102 2.17 14.22 12.64
N LYS A 103 2.80 13.33 11.89
CA LYS A 103 3.90 13.66 10.99
C LYS A 103 3.42 13.63 9.54
N PHE A 104 3.79 14.66 8.82
CA PHE A 104 3.71 14.72 7.37
C PHE A 104 5.09 14.39 6.82
N GLY A 105 5.18 13.61 5.76
CA GLY A 105 6.49 13.22 5.25
C GLY A 105 6.48 12.68 3.85
N LEU A 106 7.67 12.70 3.27
CA LEU A 106 7.98 11.98 2.03
C LEU A 106 8.61 10.64 2.42
N LYS A 107 7.91 9.56 2.11
CA LYS A 107 8.33 8.19 2.40
C LYS A 107 8.57 7.41 1.11
N ILE A 108 9.29 6.31 1.24
CA ILE A 108 9.26 5.23 0.27
C ILE A 108 7.89 4.54 0.38
N PRO A 109 7.19 4.24 -0.74
CA PRO A 109 5.94 3.51 -0.72
C PRO A 109 6.01 2.24 0.13
N TYR A 110 5.06 2.10 1.06
CA TYR A 110 5.00 0.95 1.96
C TYR A 110 4.18 -0.16 1.31
N LEU A 111 4.88 -1.16 0.78
CA LEU A 111 4.28 -2.29 0.06
C LEU A 111 3.99 -3.52 0.94
N ARG A 112 4.16 -3.39 2.26
CA ARG A 112 4.00 -4.47 3.25
C ARG A 112 4.98 -5.63 3.05
N ARG A 113 4.75 -6.70 3.81
CA ARG A 113 5.46 -7.97 3.76
C ARG A 113 4.56 -9.05 3.15
N SER A 114 5.15 -9.95 2.38
CA SER A 114 4.45 -11.12 1.84
C SER A 114 4.16 -12.11 2.96
N TYR A 115 2.90 -12.52 3.13
CA TYR A 115 2.52 -13.55 4.10
C TYR A 115 2.98 -14.95 3.68
N GLN A 116 3.11 -15.19 2.37
CA GLN A 116 3.56 -16.48 1.84
C GLN A 116 5.07 -16.66 2.01
N SER A 117 5.87 -15.70 1.54
CA SER A 117 7.34 -15.81 1.56
C SER A 117 7.99 -15.22 2.80
N LYS A 118 7.23 -14.47 3.62
CA LYS A 118 7.74 -13.69 4.76
C LYS A 118 8.87 -12.73 4.35
N ARG A 119 8.85 -12.19 3.14
CA ARG A 119 9.82 -11.19 2.64
C ARG A 119 9.13 -9.87 2.33
N ASP A 120 9.86 -8.76 2.43
CA ASP A 120 9.33 -7.45 2.05
C ASP A 120 9.00 -7.45 0.56
N VAL A 121 7.81 -6.95 0.22
CA VAL A 121 7.34 -6.91 -1.18
C VAL A 121 8.27 -6.05 -2.03
N TRP A 122 8.83 -4.99 -1.45
CA TRP A 122 9.84 -4.16 -2.11
C TRP A 122 11.04 -4.97 -2.62
N ASN A 123 11.56 -5.88 -1.79
CA ASN A 123 12.71 -6.70 -2.14
C ASN A 123 12.37 -7.73 -3.23
N ILE A 124 11.16 -8.28 -3.20
CA ILE A 124 10.67 -9.20 -4.24
C ILE A 124 10.58 -8.46 -5.58
N LEU A 125 9.99 -7.26 -5.58
CA LEU A 125 9.85 -6.45 -6.79
C LEU A 125 11.20 -6.03 -7.36
N MET A 126 12.13 -5.56 -6.52
CA MET A 126 13.47 -5.15 -6.98
C MET A 126 14.30 -6.31 -7.55
N GLN A 127 14.02 -7.55 -7.12
CA GLN A 127 14.63 -8.74 -7.71
C GLN A 127 14.02 -9.10 -9.07
N ALA A 128 12.70 -8.95 -9.22
CA ALA A 128 12.01 -9.32 -10.46
C ALA A 128 12.11 -8.23 -11.56
N LEU A 129 12.14 -6.95 -11.16
CA LEU A 129 12.05 -5.80 -12.05
C LEU A 129 13.10 -5.79 -13.18
N PRO A 130 14.39 -6.10 -12.95
CA PRO A 130 15.39 -6.10 -14.03
C PRO A 130 15.07 -7.11 -15.14
N GLY A 131 14.64 -8.31 -14.76
CA GLY A 131 14.23 -9.35 -15.71
C GLY A 131 12.97 -8.94 -16.48
N THR A 132 11.99 -8.34 -15.80
CA THR A 132 10.78 -7.82 -16.47
C THR A 132 11.11 -6.70 -17.46
N MET A 133 12.01 -5.78 -17.12
CA MET A 133 12.44 -4.71 -18.02
C MET A 133 13.17 -5.27 -19.25
N MET A 134 14.02 -6.29 -19.08
CA MET A 134 14.71 -6.94 -20.19
C MET A 134 13.73 -7.60 -21.17
N LEU A 135 12.65 -8.20 -20.66
CA LEU A 135 11.63 -8.86 -21.49
C LEU A 135 10.65 -7.88 -22.15
N ALA A 136 10.57 -6.65 -21.67
CA ALA A 136 9.61 -5.65 -22.15
C ALA A 136 10.14 -4.84 -23.35
N VAL A 137 11.43 -4.97 -23.68
CA VAL A 137 12.10 -4.32 -24.82
C VAL A 137 12.23 -5.32 -25.95
#